data_AF-Q70SK4-F1
#
_entry.id   AF-Q70SK4-F1
#
_cell.length_a   1.000
_cell.length_b   1.000
_cell.length_c   1.000
_cell.angle_alpha   90.00
_cell.angle_beta   90.00
_cell.angle_gamma   90.00
#
_symmetry.space_group_name_H-M   'P 1'
#
loop_
_entity.id
_entity.type
_entity.pdbx_description
1 polymer ?
#
loop_
_entity_poly.entity_id
_entity_poly.type
_entity_poly.pdbx_seq_one_letter_code
_entity_poly.pdbx_strand_id
1 'polypeptide(L)'
;SAILPYSQALEKLAPHIQQVSMESNGKGVSIDGLPLPFETGEIDFGEPGTNGQHSFYQLIHQGRVIPCDFIGVVKSQQPVYLKGEVVNNHDELMSNFFAQPDALAYGKTPEQLKKENVSEHLIPHKTFTGNRPSLSILLPTLDAYRIGQLLAIYEHRVAVQGFIWG
;
A
#
# COMPACT_ATOMS: atom_id res chain seq x y z
N SER A 1 8.60 -1.64 1.60
CA SER A 1 7.16 -1.78 1.30
C SER A 1 6.62 -0.57 0.52
N ALA A 2 5.41 -0.65 -0.04
CA ALA A 2 4.68 0.50 -0.56
C ALA A 2 3.63 0.98 0.45
N ILE A 3 3.68 2.26 0.86
CA ILE A 3 2.78 2.86 1.84
C ILE A 3 1.75 3.72 1.11
N LEU A 4 0.50 3.30 1.10
CA LEU A 4 -0.52 3.76 0.16
C LEU A 4 -1.74 4.31 0.91
N PRO A 5 -1.66 5.54 1.47
CA PRO A 5 -2.79 6.13 2.17
C PRO A 5 -3.86 6.63 1.19
N TYR A 6 -5.08 6.12 1.30
CA TYR A 6 -6.27 6.61 0.60
C TYR A 6 -6.85 7.83 1.34
N SER A 7 -6.00 8.82 1.54
CA SER A 7 -6.31 10.11 2.14
C SER A 7 -5.21 11.12 1.78
N GLN A 8 -5.55 12.20 1.09
CA GLN A 8 -4.57 13.23 0.73
C GLN A 8 -3.93 13.91 1.94
N ALA A 9 -4.65 13.97 3.08
CA ALA A 9 -4.13 14.53 4.32
C ALA A 9 -2.92 13.76 4.88
N LEU A 10 -2.66 12.54 4.40
CA LEU A 10 -1.52 11.71 4.76
C LEU A 10 -0.39 11.73 3.72
N GLU A 11 -0.31 12.73 2.84
CA GLU A 11 0.73 12.83 1.79
C GLU A 11 2.17 12.81 2.31
N LYS A 12 2.40 13.21 3.57
CA LYS A 12 3.73 13.17 4.21
C LYS A 12 3.96 11.93 5.09
N LEU A 13 3.01 11.00 5.14
CA LEU A 13 3.18 9.77 5.89
C LEU A 13 4.29 8.89 5.30
N ALA A 14 4.28 8.62 4.00
CA ALA A 14 5.29 7.77 3.37
C ALA A 14 6.72 8.36 3.50
N PRO A 15 6.97 9.67 3.24
CA PRO A 15 8.25 10.29 3.54
C PRO A 15 8.70 10.19 5.00
N HIS A 16 7.77 10.28 5.96
CA HIS A 16 8.10 10.10 7.37
C HIS A 16 8.50 8.65 7.68
N ILE A 17 7.72 7.67 7.22
CA ILE A 17 8.03 6.25 7.44
C ILE A 17 9.31 5.82 6.72
N GLN A 18 9.62 6.39 5.55
CA GLN A 18 10.91 6.19 4.87
C GLN A 18 12.06 6.45 5.83
N GLN A 19 12.08 7.61 6.49
CA GLN A 19 13.10 7.93 7.46
C GLN A 19 13.08 6.94 8.62
N VAL A 20 11.94 6.79 9.30
CA VAL A 20 11.81 5.97 10.51
C VAL A 20 12.29 4.53 10.25
N SER A 21 11.86 3.91 9.15
CA SER A 21 12.18 2.53 8.82
C SER A 21 13.59 2.36 8.27
N MET A 22 13.94 3.11 7.23
CA MET A 22 15.20 2.90 6.50
C MET A 22 16.42 3.37 7.31
N GLU A 23 16.31 4.45 8.08
CA GLU A 23 17.39 4.92 8.96
C GLU A 23 17.60 3.99 10.17
N SER A 24 16.51 3.46 10.72
CA SER A 24 16.57 2.56 11.88
C SER A 24 17.12 1.19 11.50
N ASN A 25 16.60 0.58 10.43
CA ASN A 25 16.82 -0.83 10.11
C ASN A 25 17.66 -1.08 8.84
N GLY A 26 18.07 -0.05 8.11
CA GLY A 26 19.01 -0.17 6.99
C GLY A 26 20.45 -0.42 7.45
N LYS A 27 20.68 -1.53 8.14
CA LYS A 27 21.96 -1.89 8.76
C LYS A 27 22.60 -3.11 8.09
N GLY A 28 23.90 -3.29 8.29
CA GLY A 28 24.64 -4.46 7.77
C GLY A 28 25.34 -5.27 8.84
N VAL A 29 25.16 -4.91 10.11
CA VAL A 29 25.87 -5.44 11.27
C VAL A 29 24.87 -5.54 12.42
N SER A 30 24.90 -6.66 13.17
CA SER A 30 24.06 -6.92 14.34
C SER A 30 24.49 -6.10 15.57
N ILE A 31 23.70 -6.15 16.63
CA ILE A 31 23.99 -5.51 17.93
C ILE A 31 25.30 -6.01 18.56
N ASP A 32 25.70 -7.25 18.27
CA ASP A 32 26.96 -7.86 18.72
C ASP A 32 28.17 -7.45 17.87
N GLY A 33 27.98 -6.60 16.85
CA GLY A 33 29.05 -6.12 15.97
C GLY A 33 29.44 -7.11 14.86
N LEU A 34 28.62 -8.14 14.59
CA LEU A 34 28.89 -9.13 13.55
C LEU A 34 28.18 -8.76 12.24
N PRO A 35 28.84 -8.88 11.07
CA PRO A 35 28.17 -8.71 9.78
C PRO A 35 26.97 -9.64 9.63
N LEU A 36 25.84 -9.09 9.18
CA LEU A 36 24.61 -9.87 8.96
C LEU A 36 24.72 -10.67 7.65
N PRO A 37 24.29 -11.95 7.62
CA PRO A 37 24.35 -12.80 6.42
C PRO A 37 23.18 -12.60 5.45
N PHE A 38 22.32 -11.60 5.69
CA PHE A 38 21.14 -11.29 4.91
C PHE A 38 20.92 -9.77 4.85
N GLU A 39 20.09 -9.32 3.90
CA GLU A 39 19.67 -7.92 3.80
C GLU A 39 18.64 -7.61 4.90
N THR A 40 18.77 -6.44 5.53
CA THR A 40 17.79 -5.90 6.50
C THR A 40 17.26 -4.56 6.04
N GLY A 41 16.10 -4.17 6.58
CA GLY A 41 15.45 -2.93 6.23
C GLY A 41 14.83 -3.02 4.84
N GLU A 42 13.55 -2.69 4.74
CA GLU A 42 12.90 -2.61 3.45
C GLU A 42 13.16 -1.24 2.82
N ILE A 43 13.16 -1.17 1.49
CA ILE A 43 13.02 0.13 0.81
C ILE A 43 11.54 0.50 0.87
N ASP A 44 11.25 1.57 1.60
CA ASP A 44 9.91 2.11 1.74
C ASP A 44 9.68 3.26 0.75
N PHE A 45 8.51 3.29 0.12
CA PHE A 45 8.09 4.38 -0.75
C PHE A 45 6.57 4.48 -0.77
N GLY A 46 6.01 5.55 -1.31
CA GLY A 46 4.56 5.67 -1.37
C GLY A 46 4.07 7.05 -1.75
N GLU A 47 2.81 7.10 -2.19
CA GLU A 47 2.05 8.30 -2.52
C GLU A 47 0.59 8.05 -2.14
N PRO A 48 -0.20 9.09 -1.83
CA PRO A 48 -1.63 8.93 -1.60
C PRO A 48 -2.38 8.28 -2.77
N GLY A 49 -3.39 7.49 -2.44
CA GLY A 49 -4.39 7.03 -3.40
C GLY A 49 -5.35 8.18 -3.77
N THR A 50 -5.78 8.32 -5.02
CA THR A 50 -5.51 7.46 -6.18
C THR A 50 -4.28 7.88 -7.01
N ASN A 51 -3.54 8.91 -6.62
CA ASN A 51 -2.37 9.43 -7.38
C ASN A 51 -1.35 8.31 -7.68
N GLY A 52 -1.01 7.49 -6.68
CA GLY A 52 -0.09 6.36 -6.85
C GLY A 52 -0.56 5.34 -7.91
N GLN A 53 -1.88 5.17 -8.08
CA GLN A 53 -2.45 4.26 -9.07
C GLN A 53 -2.09 4.65 -10.50
N HIS A 54 -1.96 5.95 -10.75
CA HIS A 54 -1.61 6.51 -12.04
C HIS A 54 -0.09 6.73 -12.22
N SER A 55 0.72 6.27 -11.26
CA SER A 55 2.17 6.41 -11.27
C SER A 55 2.89 5.07 -11.37
N PHE A 56 2.81 4.24 -10.32
CA PHE A 56 3.67 3.05 -10.18
C PHE A 56 2.91 1.75 -9.93
N TYR A 57 1.57 1.77 -9.86
CA TYR A 57 0.78 0.55 -9.64
C TYR A 57 0.89 -0.46 -10.78
N GLN A 58 1.21 -0.02 -12.00
CA GLN A 58 1.52 -0.92 -13.12
C GLN A 58 2.67 -1.87 -12.75
N LEU A 59 3.72 -1.35 -12.11
CA LEU A 59 4.84 -2.16 -11.62
C LEU A 59 4.41 -3.04 -10.44
N ILE A 60 3.61 -2.53 -9.51
CA ILE A 60 3.10 -3.30 -8.37
C ILE A 60 2.26 -4.49 -8.85
N HIS A 61 1.45 -4.34 -9.90
CA HIS A 61 0.52 -5.37 -10.39
C HIS A 61 1.13 -6.41 -11.33
N GLN A 62 2.05 -6.00 -12.21
CA GLN A 62 2.60 -6.90 -13.25
C GLN A 62 4.12 -7.03 -13.20
N GLY A 63 4.81 -6.14 -12.48
CA GLY A 63 6.25 -6.18 -12.29
C GLY A 63 6.64 -6.96 -11.03
N ARG A 64 7.66 -6.44 -10.33
CA ARG A 64 8.19 -7.02 -9.09
C ARG A 64 7.10 -7.08 -8.01
N VAL A 65 7.13 -8.09 -7.18
CA VAL A 65 6.23 -8.19 -6.02
C VAL A 65 6.68 -7.19 -4.98
N ILE A 66 5.79 -6.26 -4.62
CA ILE A 66 6.03 -5.25 -3.60
C ILE A 66 4.87 -5.35 -2.59
N PRO A 67 5.12 -5.73 -1.33
CA PRO A 67 4.10 -5.68 -0.30
C PRO A 67 3.54 -4.27 -0.14
N CYS A 68 2.23 -4.15 0.03
CA CYS A 68 1.54 -2.87 0.09
C CYS A 68 0.76 -2.69 1.39
N ASP A 69 0.99 -1.57 2.08
CA ASP A 69 0.20 -1.13 3.23
C ASP A 69 -0.84 -0.11 2.75
N PHE A 70 -2.10 -0.53 2.65
CA PHE A 70 -3.24 0.34 2.33
C PHE A 70 -3.79 0.96 3.60
N ILE A 71 -3.86 2.29 3.66
CA ILE A 71 -4.46 3.01 4.81
C ILE A 71 -5.69 3.78 4.35
N GLY A 72 -6.88 3.38 4.79
CA GLY A 72 -8.16 4.02 4.47
C GLY A 72 -8.75 4.74 5.69
N VAL A 73 -9.66 5.67 5.42
CA VAL A 73 -10.44 6.36 6.47
C VAL A 73 -11.92 6.23 6.14
N VAL A 74 -12.77 5.84 7.09
CA VAL A 74 -14.21 5.64 6.86
C VAL A 74 -14.90 6.97 6.56
N LYS A 75 -14.54 8.05 7.26
CA LYS A 75 -15.14 9.38 7.09
C LYS A 75 -14.15 10.39 6.52
N SER A 76 -14.54 11.05 5.43
CA SER A 76 -13.80 12.19 4.89
C SER A 76 -13.74 13.33 5.90
N GLN A 77 -12.60 14.05 5.93
CA GLN A 77 -12.47 15.32 6.63
C GLN A 77 -13.29 16.44 5.95
N GLN A 78 -13.56 16.30 4.65
CA GLN A 78 -14.34 17.24 3.82
C GLN A 78 -15.27 16.43 2.89
N PRO A 79 -16.45 15.98 3.39
CA PRO A 79 -17.38 15.21 2.57
C PRO A 79 -17.99 16.08 1.47
N VAL A 80 -17.98 15.59 0.23
CA VAL A 80 -18.58 16.25 -0.93
C VAL A 80 -19.59 15.31 -1.57
N TYR A 81 -20.81 15.81 -1.78
CA TYR A 81 -21.86 15.14 -2.54
C TYR A 81 -22.46 16.13 -3.52
N LEU A 82 -22.38 15.83 -4.81
CA LEU A 82 -22.97 16.65 -5.87
C LEU A 82 -24.26 16.00 -6.36
N LYS A 83 -25.29 16.82 -6.61
CA LYS A 83 -26.57 16.34 -7.11
C LYS A 83 -26.37 15.72 -8.50
N GLY A 84 -26.78 14.47 -8.67
CA GLY A 84 -26.64 13.72 -9.93
C GLY A 84 -25.52 12.69 -9.91
N GLU A 85 -24.62 12.72 -8.92
CA GLU A 85 -23.60 11.70 -8.75
C GLU A 85 -24.15 10.44 -8.09
N VAL A 86 -23.66 9.28 -8.56
CA VAL A 86 -24.10 7.95 -8.09
C VAL A 86 -23.61 7.67 -6.67
N VAL A 87 -22.40 8.11 -6.36
CA VAL A 87 -21.74 7.97 -5.06
C VAL A 87 -21.14 9.31 -4.64
N ASN A 88 -20.85 9.48 -3.35
CA ASN A 88 -20.12 10.64 -2.88
C ASN A 88 -18.62 10.51 -3.22
N ASN A 89 -17.88 11.63 -3.25
CA ASN A 89 -16.46 11.63 -3.63
C ASN A 89 -15.58 10.72 -2.75
N HIS A 90 -15.93 10.57 -1.46
CA HIS A 90 -15.20 9.71 -0.53
C HIS A 90 -15.46 8.23 -0.80
N ASP A 91 -16.69 7.86 -1.13
CA ASP A 91 -17.02 6.49 -1.54
C ASP A 91 -16.33 6.12 -2.85
N GLU A 92 -16.20 7.05 -3.80
CA GLU A 92 -15.43 6.85 -5.04
C GLU A 92 -13.93 6.60 -4.75
N LEU A 93 -13.35 7.35 -3.81
CA LEU A 93 -11.98 7.09 -3.33
C LEU A 93 -11.87 5.72 -2.64
N MET A 94 -12.84 5.36 -1.80
CA MET A 94 -12.81 4.13 -1.02
C MET A 94 -13.14 2.88 -1.85
N SER A 95 -13.88 3.00 -2.96
CA SER A 95 -14.09 1.90 -3.91
C SER A 95 -12.74 1.33 -4.38
N ASN A 96 -11.79 2.23 -4.65
CA ASN A 96 -10.43 1.92 -5.02
C ASN A 96 -9.62 1.31 -3.87
N PHE A 97 -9.77 1.82 -2.64
CA PHE A 97 -9.11 1.25 -1.46
C PHE A 97 -9.45 -0.23 -1.27
N PHE A 98 -10.72 -0.63 -1.49
CA PHE A 98 -11.13 -2.02 -1.36
C PHE A 98 -10.76 -2.86 -2.58
N ALA A 99 -10.89 -2.32 -3.79
CA ALA A 99 -10.64 -3.06 -5.02
C ALA A 99 -9.16 -3.43 -5.24
N GLN A 100 -8.22 -2.58 -4.81
CA GLN A 100 -6.80 -2.76 -5.11
C GLN A 100 -6.16 -3.96 -4.35
N PRO A 101 -6.35 -4.14 -3.03
CA PRO A 101 -5.92 -5.34 -2.32
C PRO A 101 -6.45 -6.64 -2.95
N ASP A 102 -7.74 -6.66 -3.32
CA ASP A 102 -8.35 -7.83 -3.98
C ASP A 102 -7.72 -8.09 -5.36
N ALA A 103 -7.52 -7.05 -6.16
CA ALA A 103 -6.86 -7.18 -7.46
C ALA A 103 -5.42 -7.72 -7.33
N LEU A 104 -4.68 -7.29 -6.30
CA LEU A 104 -3.33 -7.80 -5.99
C LEU A 104 -3.35 -9.26 -5.53
N ALA A 105 -4.32 -9.63 -4.70
CA ALA A 105 -4.45 -10.99 -4.18
C ALA A 105 -4.88 -11.98 -5.26
N TYR A 106 -5.96 -11.69 -5.98
CA TYR A 106 -6.61 -12.61 -6.91
C TYR A 106 -6.04 -12.55 -8.33
N GLY A 107 -5.60 -11.38 -8.77
CA GLY A 107 -5.19 -11.17 -10.15
C GLY A 107 -6.30 -11.48 -11.16
N LYS A 108 -5.88 -11.88 -12.37
CA LYS A 108 -6.75 -12.20 -13.50
C LYS A 108 -6.05 -13.17 -14.44
N THR A 109 -6.60 -14.38 -14.49
CA THR A 109 -6.02 -15.53 -15.22
C THR A 109 -6.25 -15.45 -16.73
N PRO A 110 -5.41 -16.11 -17.54
CA PRO A 110 -5.63 -16.26 -18.98
C PRO A 110 -7.03 -16.82 -19.33
N GLU A 111 -7.53 -17.76 -18.54
CA GLU A 111 -8.83 -18.40 -18.74
C GLU A 111 -9.99 -17.41 -18.54
N GLN A 112 -9.89 -16.52 -17.53
CA GLN A 112 -10.85 -15.45 -17.32
C GLN A 112 -10.82 -14.45 -18.50
N LEU A 113 -9.63 -14.08 -18.98
CA LEU A 113 -9.49 -13.18 -20.13
C LEU A 113 -10.07 -13.78 -21.42
N LYS A 114 -9.89 -15.09 -21.65
CA LYS A 114 -10.52 -15.80 -22.78
C LYS A 114 -12.04 -15.75 -22.69
N LYS A 115 -12.62 -15.95 -21.49
CA LYS A 115 -14.07 -15.85 -21.26
C LYS A 115 -14.61 -14.45 -21.50
N GLU A 116 -13.80 -13.43 -21.31
CA GLU A 116 -14.12 -12.03 -21.61
C GLU A 116 -13.88 -11.64 -23.08
N ASN A 117 -13.59 -12.61 -23.96
CA ASN A 117 -13.32 -12.41 -25.38
C ASN A 117 -12.11 -11.48 -25.65
N VAL A 118 -11.10 -11.51 -24.78
CA VAL A 118 -9.82 -10.84 -25.03
C VAL A 118 -9.08 -11.57 -26.14
N SER A 119 -8.66 -10.84 -27.18
CA SER A 119 -7.87 -11.38 -28.29
C SER A 119 -6.64 -12.14 -27.80
N GLU A 120 -6.35 -13.30 -28.40
CA GLU A 120 -5.32 -14.22 -27.89
C GLU A 120 -3.94 -13.58 -27.70
N HIS A 121 -3.53 -12.73 -28.65
CA HIS A 121 -2.25 -12.02 -28.58
C HIS A 121 -2.17 -10.99 -27.44
N LEU A 122 -3.30 -10.53 -26.88
CA LEU A 122 -3.35 -9.58 -25.76
C LEU A 122 -3.41 -10.27 -24.40
N ILE A 123 -3.74 -11.57 -24.34
CA ILE A 123 -3.90 -12.30 -23.09
C ILE A 123 -2.64 -12.20 -22.20
N PRO A 124 -1.41 -12.42 -22.70
CA PRO A 124 -0.21 -12.31 -21.85
C PRO A 124 -0.05 -10.91 -21.24
N HIS A 125 -0.37 -9.86 -22.01
CA HIS A 125 -0.24 -8.46 -21.57
C HIS A 125 -1.31 -8.05 -20.56
N LYS A 126 -2.49 -8.69 -20.58
CA LYS A 126 -3.61 -8.41 -19.68
C LYS A 126 -3.71 -9.38 -18.51
N THR A 127 -2.80 -10.36 -18.42
CA THR A 127 -2.76 -11.33 -17.32
C THR A 127 -2.20 -10.66 -16.07
N PHE A 128 -2.89 -10.83 -14.95
CA PHE A 128 -2.41 -10.41 -13.64
C PHE A 128 -2.19 -11.68 -12.82
N THR A 129 -0.97 -11.92 -12.37
CA THR A 129 -0.62 -13.19 -11.70
C THR A 129 -1.26 -13.34 -10.32
N GLY A 130 -1.76 -12.25 -9.73
CA GLY A 130 -2.21 -12.24 -8.35
C GLY A 130 -1.09 -12.60 -7.38
N ASN A 131 -1.46 -13.10 -6.20
CA ASN A 131 -0.55 -13.53 -5.13
C ASN A 131 0.47 -12.44 -4.73
N ARG A 132 0.00 -11.18 -4.68
CA ARG A 132 0.79 -10.02 -4.25
C ARG A 132 0.28 -9.56 -2.88
N PRO A 133 1.13 -9.57 -1.83
CA PRO A 133 0.69 -9.38 -0.47
C PRO A 133 0.30 -7.93 -0.20
N SER A 134 -0.73 -7.75 0.63
CA SER A 134 -1.14 -6.44 1.12
C SER A 134 -1.70 -6.51 2.54
N LEU A 135 -1.64 -5.37 3.25
CA LEU A 135 -2.25 -5.12 4.54
C LEU A 135 -3.22 -3.95 4.39
N SER A 136 -4.41 -4.05 4.98
CA SER A 136 -5.40 -2.96 4.97
C SER A 136 -5.67 -2.47 6.40
N ILE A 137 -5.36 -1.20 6.66
CA ILE A 137 -5.69 -0.48 7.89
C ILE A 137 -6.83 0.48 7.58
N LEU A 138 -7.97 0.34 8.27
CA LEU A 138 -9.13 1.20 8.09
C LEU A 138 -9.44 1.97 9.38
N LEU A 139 -9.23 3.29 9.35
CA LEU A 139 -9.48 4.18 10.48
C LEU A 139 -10.90 4.75 10.44
N PRO A 140 -11.62 4.91 11.58
CA PRO A 140 -12.96 5.51 11.56
C PRO A 140 -12.96 6.98 11.10
N THR A 141 -11.98 7.75 11.54
CA THR A 141 -11.79 9.18 11.29
C THR A 141 -10.31 9.50 11.30
N LEU A 142 -9.92 10.58 10.63
CA LEU A 142 -8.56 11.11 10.69
C LEU A 142 -8.49 12.32 11.63
N ASP A 143 -8.54 12.03 12.93
CA ASP A 143 -8.34 13.00 14.01
C ASP A 143 -6.99 12.78 14.72
N ALA A 144 -6.59 13.73 15.56
CA ALA A 144 -5.27 13.72 16.22
C ALA A 144 -4.99 12.43 17.00
N TYR A 145 -6.03 11.85 17.62
CA TYR A 145 -5.88 10.60 18.37
C TYR A 145 -5.57 9.43 17.44
N ARG A 146 -6.31 9.27 16.32
CA ARG A 146 -6.07 8.18 15.37
C ARG A 146 -4.77 8.35 14.58
N ILE A 147 -4.36 9.59 14.31
CA ILE A 147 -3.03 9.89 13.74
C ILE A 147 -1.93 9.41 14.71
N GLY A 148 -2.07 9.70 16.01
CA GLY A 148 -1.14 9.20 17.03
C GLY A 148 -1.08 7.66 17.09
N GLN A 149 -2.23 6.99 16.97
CA GLN A 149 -2.25 5.52 16.88
C GLN A 149 -1.55 5.00 15.62
N LEU A 150 -1.78 5.63 14.47
CA LEU A 150 -1.14 5.24 13.21
C LEU A 150 0.38 5.41 13.30
N LEU A 151 0.85 6.53 13.86
CA LEU A 151 2.27 6.78 14.11
C LEU A 151 2.88 5.68 14.99
N ALA A 152 2.28 5.42 16.16
CA ALA A 152 2.77 4.44 17.11
C ALA A 152 2.84 3.02 16.52
N ILE A 153 1.88 2.63 15.67
CA ILE A 153 1.91 1.32 14.97
C ILE A 153 3.17 1.19 14.12
N TYR A 154 3.53 2.21 13.34
CA TYR A 154 4.72 2.17 12.50
C TYR A 154 6.02 2.23 13.31
N GLU A 155 6.11 3.07 14.35
CA GLU A 155 7.26 3.12 15.24
C GLU A 155 7.51 1.76 15.91
N HIS A 156 6.46 1.15 16.46
CA HIS A 156 6.57 -0.16 17.10
C HIS A 156 6.83 -1.29 16.10
N ARG A 157 6.27 -1.25 14.90
CA ARG A 157 6.61 -2.20 13.82
C ARG A 157 8.11 -2.17 13.54
N VAL A 158 8.66 -0.97 13.32
CA VAL A 158 10.08 -0.79 13.00
C VAL A 158 10.97 -1.29 14.14
N ALA A 159 10.61 -0.98 15.39
CA ALA A 159 11.33 -1.48 16.56
C ALA A 159 11.30 -3.01 16.65
N VAL A 160 10.13 -3.63 16.46
CA VAL A 160 9.99 -5.10 16.46
C VAL A 160 10.81 -5.74 15.35
N GLN A 161 10.80 -5.18 14.14
CA GLN A 161 11.62 -5.65 13.03
C GLN A 161 13.12 -5.61 13.40
N GLY A 162 13.59 -4.53 14.02
CA GLY A 162 14.96 -4.42 14.53
C GLY A 162 15.30 -5.53 15.53
N PHE A 163 14.43 -5.77 16.53
CA PHE A 163 14.66 -6.85 17.50
C PHE A 163 14.62 -8.26 16.89
N ILE A 164 13.85 -8.47 15.82
CA ILE A 164 13.81 -9.75 15.10
C ILE A 164 15.13 -10.01 14.36
N TRP A 165 15.72 -8.96 13.77
CA TRP A 165 16.98 -9.09 13.03
C TRP A 165 18.22 -9.16 13.93
N GLY A 166 18.13 -8.61 15.14
CA GLY A 166 19.25 -8.52 16.09
C GLY A 166 20.25 -7.44 15.71
#